data_AF-A0A950K4A1-F1
#
_entry.id   AF-A0A950K4A1-F1
#
_cell.length_a   1.000
_cell.length_b   1.000
_cell.length_c   1.000
_cell.angle_alpha   90.00
_cell.angle_beta   90.00
_cell.angle_gamma   90.00
#
_symmetry.space_group_name_H-M   'P 1'
#
loop_
_entity.id
_entity.type
_entity.pdbx_description
1 polymer ?
#
loop_
_entity_poly.entity_id
_entity_poly.type
_entity_poly.pdbx_seq_one_letter_code
_entity_poly.pdbx_strand_id
1 'polypeptide(L)'
;MRVVSRGATFDISLPVVPDAAPREPSVEGAFIRFVGRRSESRREIYRFVAEGAGEADIRIRPSGASPGALSEYVLRVKVEQGPREPTVHPLQQAPRSY
;
A
#
# COMPACT_ATOMS: atom_id res chain seq x y z
N MET A 1 -11.83 1.51 -6.22
CA MET A 1 -10.41 1.44 -6.62
C MET A 1 -9.68 2.63 -6.05
N ARG A 2 -8.52 2.44 -5.42
CA ARG A 2 -7.70 3.52 -4.84
C ARG A 2 -6.46 3.76 -5.70
N VAL A 3 -6.08 5.01 -5.93
CA VAL A 3 -4.90 5.37 -6.72
C VAL A 3 -3.83 5.94 -5.79
N VAL A 4 -2.58 5.47 -5.92
CA VAL A 4 -1.44 5.92 -5.10
C VAL A 4 -0.19 6.06 -5.97
N SER A 5 0.75 6.92 -5.58
CA SER A 5 2.04 7.06 -6.27
C SER A 5 3.05 6.02 -5.79
N ARG A 6 3.96 5.60 -6.68
CA ARG A 6 5.15 4.84 -6.30
C ARG A 6 5.94 5.60 -5.22
N GLY A 7 6.38 4.88 -4.19
CA GLY A 7 7.04 5.41 -2.99
C GLY A 7 6.07 5.89 -1.91
N ALA A 8 4.77 6.01 -2.20
CA ALA A 8 3.81 6.52 -1.24
C ALA A 8 3.51 5.48 -0.14
N THR A 9 3.37 5.99 1.09
CA THR A 9 2.79 5.25 2.21
C THR A 9 1.30 5.56 2.28
N PHE A 10 0.47 4.55 2.47
CA PHE A 10 -0.98 4.73 2.62
C PHE A 10 -1.57 3.77 3.66
N ASP A 11 -2.65 4.21 4.29
CA ASP A 11 -3.33 3.47 5.33
C ASP A 11 -4.74 3.02 4.88
N ILE A 12 -5.13 1.83 5.32
CA ILE A 12 -6.49 1.28 5.23
C ILE A 12 -7.03 1.16 6.64
N SER A 13 -8.18 1.78 6.90
CA SER A 13 -8.87 1.70 8.20
C SER A 13 -10.06 0.77 8.09
N LEU A 14 -10.11 -0.26 8.93
CA LEU A 14 -11.25 -1.15 9.09
C LEU A 14 -11.84 -1.00 10.50
N PRO A 15 -13.15 -1.21 10.69
CA PRO A 15 -13.72 -1.26 12.03
C PRO A 15 -13.14 -2.46 12.80
N VAL A 16 -12.75 -2.24 14.06
CA VAL A 16 -12.45 -3.34 14.99
C VAL A 16 -13.74 -4.11 15.21
N VAL A 17 -13.65 -5.44 15.10
CA VAL A 17 -14.74 -6.31 15.52
C VAL A 17 -14.33 -6.94 16.85
N PRO A 18 -15.12 -6.72 17.92
CA PRO A 18 -14.83 -7.31 19.22
C PRO A 18 -14.82 -8.83 19.10
N ASP A 19 -13.89 -9.48 19.81
CA ASP A 19 -13.69 -10.95 19.81
C ASP A 19 -13.22 -11.56 18.47
N ALA A 20 -12.98 -10.74 17.44
CA ALA A 20 -12.38 -11.23 16.21
C ALA A 20 -10.88 -11.45 16.38
N ALA A 21 -10.42 -12.62 15.92
CA ALA A 21 -9.00 -12.86 15.77
C ALA A 21 -8.37 -11.83 14.80
N PRO A 22 -7.08 -11.51 15.01
CA PRO A 22 -6.38 -10.51 14.22
C PRO A 22 -6.51 -10.80 12.72
N ARG A 23 -6.91 -9.83 11.91
CA ARG A 23 -6.98 -10.04 10.45
C ARG A 23 -5.58 -9.93 9.84
N GLU A 24 -5.29 -10.82 8.90
CA GLU A 24 -4.04 -10.83 8.16
C GLU A 24 -4.23 -10.22 6.76
N PRO A 25 -3.44 -9.20 6.40
CA PRO A 25 -3.42 -8.66 5.05
C PRO A 25 -2.59 -9.57 4.13
N SER A 26 -3.13 -9.85 2.95
CA SER A 26 -2.45 -10.48 1.83
C SER A 26 -2.48 -9.53 0.64
N VAL A 27 -1.38 -9.47 -0.11
CA VAL A 27 -1.24 -8.61 -1.28
C VAL A 27 -1.03 -9.49 -2.51
N GLU A 28 -1.78 -9.20 -3.57
CA GLU A 28 -1.66 -9.87 -4.86
C GLU A 28 -1.47 -8.79 -5.95
N GLY A 29 -0.42 -8.87 -6.77
CA GLY A 29 -0.14 -7.89 -7.83
C GLY A 29 0.98 -6.89 -7.48
N ALA A 30 0.86 -5.64 -7.96
CA ALA A 30 1.90 -4.61 -7.87
C ALA A 30 2.60 -4.57 -6.51
N PHE A 31 3.93 -4.33 -6.51
CA PHE A 31 4.83 -4.40 -5.35
C PHE A 31 4.40 -3.44 -4.23
N ILE A 32 3.34 -3.82 -3.51
CA ILE A 32 2.83 -3.16 -2.33
C ILE A 32 3.29 -4.01 -1.16
N ARG A 33 4.01 -3.38 -0.23
CA ARG A 33 4.52 -4.05 0.96
C ARG A 33 3.68 -3.66 2.16
N PHE A 34 3.24 -4.66 2.91
CA PHE A 34 2.65 -4.44 4.22
C PHE A 34 3.74 -3.98 5.21
N VAL A 35 3.50 -2.86 5.89
CA VAL A 35 4.44 -2.26 6.84
C VAL A 35 4.10 -2.66 8.27
N GLY A 36 2.80 -2.67 8.60
CA GLY A 36 2.37 -2.98 9.94
C GLY A 36 0.91 -2.66 10.19
N ARG A 37 0.42 -3.16 11.32
CA ARG A 37 -0.92 -2.93 11.83
C ARG A 37 -0.82 -2.15 13.14
N ARG A 38 -1.73 -1.20 13.33
CA ARG A 38 -1.98 -0.58 14.64
C ARG A 38 -3.48 -0.58 14.93
N SER A 39 -3.85 -0.68 16.19
CA SER A 39 -5.24 -0.66 16.63
C SER A 39 -5.50 0.64 17.39
N GLU A 40 -6.51 1.39 16.96
CA GLU A 40 -6.91 2.66 17.58
C GLU A 40 -8.39 2.60 17.97
N SER A 41 -8.69 2.50 19.27
CA SER A 41 -10.01 2.51 19.93
C SER A 41 -11.10 1.61 19.31
N ARG A 42 -11.53 1.90 18.07
CA ARG A 42 -12.57 1.17 17.31
C ARG A 42 -12.15 0.85 15.87
N ARG A 43 -10.88 1.04 15.50
CA ARG A 43 -10.37 0.85 14.14
C ARG A 43 -9.04 0.09 14.13
N GLU A 44 -8.92 -0.83 13.19
CA GLU A 44 -7.66 -1.45 12.82
C GLU A 44 -7.11 -0.71 11.60
N ILE A 45 -5.88 -0.25 11.69
CA ILE A 45 -5.22 0.53 10.65
C ILE A 45 -4.08 -0.32 10.10
N TYR A 46 -4.16 -0.62 8.81
CA TYR A 46 -3.16 -1.38 8.06
C TYR A 46 -2.38 -0.41 7.18
N ARG A 47 -1.06 -0.37 7.39
CA ARG A 47 -0.16 0.50 6.65
C ARG A 47 0.53 -0.27 5.54
N PHE A 48 0.57 0.34 4.37
CA PHE A 48 1.20 -0.21 3.18
C PHE A 48 2.11 0.82 2.51
N VAL A 49 3.13 0.35 1.81
CA VAL A 49 4.01 1.15 0.96
C VAL A 49 3.93 0.62 -0.46
N ALA A 50 3.75 1.52 -1.42
CA ALA A 50 3.74 1.18 -2.84
C ALA A 50 5.17 1.25 -3.41
N GLU A 51 5.87 0.14 -3.53
CA GLU A 51 7.26 0.08 -4.04
C GLU A 51 7.31 -0.01 -5.59
N GLY A 52 6.24 -0.53 -6.19
CA GLY A 52 6.11 -0.83 -7.62
C GLY A 52 5.28 0.15 -8.44
N ALA A 53 4.83 -0.30 -9.60
CA ALA A 53 3.80 0.35 -10.41
C ALA A 53 2.89 -0.72 -11.03
N GLY A 54 1.63 -0.38 -11.30
CA GLY A 54 0.62 -1.31 -11.81
C GLY A 54 -0.53 -1.51 -10.84
N GLU A 55 -1.33 -2.54 -11.05
CA GLU A 55 -2.50 -2.85 -10.22
C GLU A 55 -2.18 -3.92 -9.19
N ALA A 56 -2.73 -3.79 -7.99
CA ALA A 56 -2.66 -4.75 -6.92
C ALA A 56 -4.02 -4.86 -6.21
N ASP A 57 -4.30 -6.03 -5.67
CA ASP A 57 -5.41 -6.28 -4.78
C ASP A 57 -4.87 -6.53 -3.37
N ILE A 58 -5.39 -5.78 -2.41
CA ILE A 58 -5.13 -5.97 -0.99
C ILE A 58 -6.33 -6.69 -0.41
N ARG A 59 -6.12 -7.91 0.07
CA ARG A 59 -7.14 -8.74 0.72
C ARG A 59 -6.86 -8.81 2.21
N ILE A 60 -7.80 -8.38 3.04
CA ILE A 60 -7.68 -8.47 4.49
C ILE A 60 -8.70 -9.50 4.96
N ARG A 61 -8.19 -10.66 5.37
CA ARG A 61 -8.99 -11.82 5.77
C ARG A 61 -8.97 -11.98 7.29
N PRO A 62 -10.09 -12.33 7.92
CA PRO A 62 -10.06 -12.78 9.31
C PRO A 62 -9.14 -14.00 9.44
N SER A 63 -8.19 -13.96 10.37
CA SER A 63 -7.47 -15.17 10.75
C SER A 63 -8.38 -15.98 11.66
N GLY A 64 -8.54 -17.28 11.40
CA GLY A 64 -9.54 -18.09 12.09
C GLY A 64 -10.87 -18.10 11.35
N ALA A 65 -11.15 -19.23 10.71
CA ALA A 65 -12.35 -19.48 9.92
C ALA A 65 -13.58 -19.72 10.81
N SER A 66 -13.97 -18.73 11.62
CA SER A 66 -15.29 -18.74 12.28
C SER A 66 -16.33 -18.40 11.21
N PRO A 67 -17.18 -19.36 10.79
CA PRO A 67 -18.20 -19.10 9.78
C PRO A 67 -19.23 -18.14 10.36
N GLY A 68 -19.16 -16.87 9.96
CA GLY A 68 -20.16 -15.85 10.30
C GLY A 68 -19.62 -14.52 10.84
N ALA A 69 -18.34 -14.39 11.18
CA ALA A 69 -17.89 -13.20 11.92
C ALA A 69 -17.40 -12.03 11.06
N LEU A 70 -16.78 -12.25 9.90
CA LEU A 70 -16.12 -11.17 9.15
C LEU A 70 -16.06 -11.44 7.64
N SER A 71 -16.60 -10.51 6.84
CA SER A 71 -16.41 -10.52 5.37
C SER A 71 -14.95 -10.19 5.01
N GLU A 72 -14.42 -10.90 4.01
CA GLU A 72 -13.16 -10.52 3.36
C GLU A 72 -13.26 -9.06 2.87
N TYR A 73 -12.25 -8.26 3.20
CA TYR A 73 -12.14 -6.91 2.64
C TYR A 73 -11.15 -6.94 1.47
N VAL A 74 -11.63 -6.61 0.27
CA VAL A 74 -10.81 -6.53 -0.95
C VAL A 74 -10.74 -5.08 -1.40
N LEU A 75 -9.53 -4.54 -1.48
CA LEU A 75 -9.27 -3.21 -2.03
C LEU A 75 -8.34 -3.32 -3.24
N ARG A 76 -8.86 -2.95 -4.40
CA ARG A 76 -8.05 -2.76 -5.61
C ARG A 76 -7.32 -1.42 -5.57
N VAL A 77 -6.01 -1.47 -5.68
CA VAL A 77 -5.07 -0.34 -5.67
C VAL A 77 -4.36 -0.25 -7.02
N LYS A 78 -4.37 0.94 -7.62
CA LYS A 78 -3.56 1.27 -8.79
C LYS A 78 -2.38 2.12 -8.32
N VAL A 79 -1.16 1.62 -8.51
CA VAL A 79 0.07 2.34 -8.23
C VAL A 79 0.55 3.00 -9.51
N GLU A 80 0.54 4.33 -9.53
CA GLU A 80 1.04 5.12 -10.64
C GLU A 80 2.54 5.33 -10.48
N GLN A 81 3.29 5.23 -11.58
CA GLN A 81 4.65 5.78 -11.59
C GLN A 81 4.48 7.27 -11.33
N GLY A 82 4.89 7.73 -10.14
CA GLY A 82 4.92 9.16 -9.83
C GLY A 82 5.71 9.91 -10.92
N PRO A 83 5.59 11.24 -11.00
CA PRO A 83 6.35 12.01 -11.96
C PRO A 83 7.82 11.61 -11.84
N ARG A 84 8.39 11.02 -12.90
CA ARG A 84 9.83 10.86 -13.00
C ARG A 84 10.36 12.27 -12.86
N GLU A 85 11.01 12.62 -11.76
CA GLU A 85 11.81 13.84 -11.73
C GLU A 85 12.69 13.78 -12.98
N PRO A 86 12.60 14.75 -13.90
CA PRO A 86 13.52 14.79 -15.01
C PRO A 86 14.90 14.93 -14.38
N THR A 87 15.73 13.89 -14.47
CA THR A 87 17.16 14.00 -14.20
C THR A 87 17.69 15.07 -15.14
N VAL A 88 17.75 16.31 -14.66
CA VAL A 88 18.46 17.38 -15.34
C VAL A 88 19.92 16.98 -15.24
N HIS A 89 20.43 16.32 -16.28
CA HIS A 89 21.86 16.21 -16.48
C HIS A 89 22.39 17.63 -16.62
N PRO A 90 23.25 18.15 -15.72
CA PRO A 90 23.96 19.37 -16.03
C PRO A 90 24.82 19.07 -17.27
N LEU A 91 24.49 19.70 -18.40
CA LEU A 91 25.39 19.81 -19.54
C LEU A 91 26.64 20.55 -19.05
N GLN A 92 27.62 19.82 -18.54
CA GLN A 92 28.93 20.38 -18.22
C GLN A 92 29.53 20.87 -19.54
N GLN A 93 29.56 22.20 -19.66
CA GLN A 93 30.09 22.93 -20.80
C GLN A 93 31.54 22.53 -21.05
N ALA A 94 31.88 22.35 -22.33
CA ALA A 94 33.21 21.97 -22.80
C ALA A 94 34.30 22.93 -22.27
N PRO A 95 35.53 22.43 -22.02
CA PRO A 95 36.63 23.28 -21.55
C PRO A 95 37.04 24.26 -22.66
N ARG A 96 37.03 25.56 -22.34
CA ARG A 96 37.73 26.56 -23.15
C ARG A 96 39.23 26.41 -22.91
N SER A 97 39.96 25.92 -23.91
CA SER A 97 41.41 26.07 -23.98
C SER A 97 41.78 27.54 -24.20
N TYR A 98 42.80 28.00 -23.48
CA TYR A 98 43.57 29.21 -23.78
C TYR A 98 45.06 28.83 -23.73
#